data_AF-A0A316W633-F1
#
_entry.id   AF-A0A316W633-F1
#
_cell.length_a   1.000
_cell.length_b   1.000
_cell.length_c   1.000
_cell.angle_alpha   90.00
_cell.angle_beta   90.00
_cell.angle_gamma   90.00
#
_symmetry.space_group_name_H-M   'P 1'
#
loop_
_entity.id
_entity.type
_entity.pdbx_description
1 polymer ?
#
loop_
_entity_poly.entity_id
_entity_poly.type
_entity_poly.pdbx_seq_one_letter_code
_entity_poly.pdbx_strand_id
1 'polypeptide(L)'
;MRTRTRQIAPATTDRNLDLQHIRDYATQHRSASLPHASQPSHSGAASHLQSTARLALQQSIAVDAPKDSSQVIMAGLGPLEGLARRPQRLILLAALVLLLLSLTTWLSVDPTGVETVRQQWGSIPRPWQRPGGSSAGDYAGGSGVPSVDSAVKDMYTHSPGIPQTPEELKQWATKGDDGNLYPPSFIPSQANQAPRAKAGFIVLVRNGELASMRESMRDVEDRFNRKYGYPWIFLNNEPFTDDFKKGVKQMTRSEVRFGFVEKKHWGYPEWIDQNKAADTRKQMKEKKIIYGDSESYRHMCRFQSGFFFQHPLTMDLDYYWRVEPGIKLYCDVDYDPFVFMQMNNKTYGFTMALHEYIETIPTLWSTTKKFVEENPQYVAKNNGIHFMTDEPERFMDPGYNLCHFWSNFEIGDLRFWRGEAYQKYFEFLDKSGGFFYERWGDAPVHSIAAILFLDKARLHHFDDIGYFHMPWNHCPTNKKYHDTGRCNCDPAKSFDREGYSCLKEWWRTSVEGEPKR
;
A
#
# COMPACT_ATOMS: atom_id res chain seq x y z
N MET A 1 -41.14 -15.89 -44.48
CA MET A 1 -39.92 -15.68 -43.66
C MET A 1 -40.36 -15.34 -42.25
N ARG A 2 -39.99 -16.17 -41.25
CA ARG A 2 -40.45 -16.06 -39.86
C ARG A 2 -39.68 -14.98 -39.12
N THR A 3 -40.42 -14.00 -38.59
CA THR A 3 -39.99 -13.03 -37.58
C THR A 3 -39.85 -13.71 -36.21
N ARG A 4 -38.74 -13.47 -35.51
CA ARG A 4 -38.56 -13.80 -34.09
C ARG A 4 -38.23 -12.52 -33.32
N THR A 5 -39.22 -12.05 -32.57
CA THR A 5 -39.10 -11.02 -31.53
C THR A 5 -38.49 -11.67 -30.29
N ARG A 6 -37.40 -11.11 -29.74
CA ARG A 6 -36.82 -11.52 -28.45
C ARG A 6 -37.17 -10.43 -27.43
N GLN A 7 -38.04 -10.75 -26.48
CA GLN A 7 -38.27 -9.95 -25.28
C GLN A 7 -37.06 -10.08 -24.35
N ILE A 8 -36.56 -8.95 -23.84
CA ILE A 8 -35.54 -8.86 -22.79
C ILE A 8 -36.28 -8.48 -21.51
N ALA A 9 -36.11 -9.29 -20.46
CA ALA A 9 -36.63 -9.02 -19.12
C ALA A 9 -35.71 -8.02 -18.38
N PRO A 10 -36.24 -7.14 -17.50
CA PRO A 10 -35.42 -6.20 -16.76
C PRO A 10 -34.71 -6.89 -15.59
N ALA A 11 -33.43 -6.58 -15.42
CA ALA A 11 -32.62 -6.97 -14.27
C ALA A 11 -33.05 -6.15 -13.04
N THR A 12 -33.51 -6.84 -12.00
CA THR A 12 -33.74 -6.26 -10.68
C THR A 12 -32.41 -6.16 -9.94
N THR A 13 -31.95 -4.94 -9.68
CA THR A 13 -30.81 -4.64 -8.80
C THR A 13 -31.20 -4.84 -7.34
N ASP A 14 -30.48 -5.72 -6.67
CA ASP A 14 -30.71 -6.10 -5.27
C ASP A 14 -30.13 -5.04 -4.31
N ARG A 15 -30.92 -4.00 -4.02
CA ARG A 15 -30.57 -2.89 -3.10
C ARG A 15 -30.35 -3.32 -1.64
N ASN A 16 -30.58 -4.58 -1.28
CA ASN A 16 -30.51 -5.04 0.11
C ASN A 16 -29.11 -5.50 0.55
N LEU A 17 -28.20 -5.80 -0.39
CA LEU A 17 -26.82 -6.19 -0.07
C LEU A 17 -25.96 -5.00 0.39
N ASP A 18 -26.17 -3.81 -0.17
CA ASP A 18 -25.41 -2.59 0.19
C ASP A 18 -25.68 -2.10 1.62
N LEU A 19 -26.91 -2.24 2.12
CA LEU A 19 -27.27 -1.80 3.46
C LEU A 19 -26.73 -2.72 4.57
N GLN A 20 -26.45 -3.99 4.24
CA GLN A 20 -25.90 -4.95 5.20
C GLN A 20 -24.43 -4.62 5.50
N HIS A 21 -23.62 -4.29 4.47
CA HIS A 21 -22.24 -3.86 4.65
C HIS A 21 -22.10 -2.54 5.43
N ILE A 22 -23.04 -1.61 5.26
CA ILE A 22 -23.07 -0.35 6.04
C ILE A 22 -23.36 -0.61 7.53
N ARG A 23 -24.21 -1.61 7.86
CA ARG A 23 -24.58 -1.95 9.24
C ARG A 23 -23.44 -2.64 10.00
N ASP A 24 -22.71 -3.52 9.35
CA ASP A 24 -21.59 -4.23 9.96
C ASP A 24 -20.43 -3.27 10.27
N TYR A 25 -20.26 -2.23 9.45
CA TYR A 25 -19.25 -1.18 9.65
C TYR A 25 -19.58 -0.21 10.81
N ALA A 26 -20.84 0.25 10.94
CA ALA A 26 -21.23 1.18 11.99
C ALA A 26 -21.11 0.61 13.42
N THR A 27 -21.08 -0.73 13.54
CA THR A 27 -21.06 -1.42 14.83
C THR A 27 -19.64 -1.59 15.39
N GLN A 28 -18.60 -1.51 14.55
CA GLN A 28 -17.19 -1.67 14.96
C GLN A 28 -16.51 -0.38 15.47
N HIS A 29 -17.16 0.78 15.37
CA HIS A 29 -16.58 2.08 15.78
C HIS A 29 -17.20 2.69 17.05
N ARG A 30 -17.71 1.86 17.96
CA ARG A 30 -18.20 2.31 19.28
C ARG A 30 -17.18 2.27 20.42
N SER A 31 -15.93 1.86 20.18
CA SER A 31 -14.91 1.72 21.24
C SER A 31 -13.62 2.47 20.90
N ALA A 32 -13.66 3.80 20.96
CA ALA A 32 -12.50 4.65 21.22
C ALA A 32 -13.01 5.95 21.85
N SER A 33 -13.02 5.96 23.18
CA SER A 33 -13.54 7.01 24.05
C SER A 33 -12.61 8.22 24.12
N LEU A 34 -13.20 9.41 23.96
CA LEU A 34 -12.66 10.71 24.38
C LEU A 34 -12.71 10.82 25.91
N PRO A 35 -11.70 11.40 26.60
CA PRO A 35 -11.82 11.74 28.01
C PRO A 35 -12.44 13.15 28.16
N HIS A 36 -13.65 13.22 28.71
CA HIS A 36 -14.21 14.47 29.24
C HIS A 36 -13.82 14.63 30.70
N ALA A 37 -13.22 15.77 31.03
CA ALA A 37 -12.98 16.23 32.39
C ALA A 37 -14.30 16.59 33.07
N SER A 38 -14.47 16.20 34.32
CA SER A 38 -15.53 16.73 35.19
C SER A 38 -15.05 16.85 36.65
N GLN A 39 -15.53 17.91 37.29
CA GLN A 39 -15.46 18.22 38.72
C GLN A 39 -16.74 19.02 39.07
N PRO A 40 -17.17 19.08 40.34
CA PRO A 40 -18.29 18.26 40.80
C PRO A 40 -19.49 19.08 41.31
N SER A 41 -20.62 18.41 41.54
CA SER A 41 -21.68 18.92 42.42
C SER A 41 -22.44 17.80 43.15
N HIS A 42 -22.90 18.16 44.34
CA HIS A 42 -23.35 17.35 45.48
C HIS A 42 -24.80 16.84 45.42
N SER A 43 -25.08 15.88 46.33
CA SER A 43 -26.38 15.48 46.93
C SER A 43 -27.30 14.62 46.03
N GLY A 44 -28.02 13.59 46.47
CA GLY A 44 -28.22 12.95 47.77
C GLY A 44 -29.35 11.90 47.66
N ALA A 45 -29.06 10.67 48.10
CA ALA A 45 -29.93 9.77 48.87
C ALA A 45 -31.27 9.17 48.33
N ALA A 46 -31.37 7.84 48.53
CA ALA A 46 -32.56 6.99 48.78
C ALA A 46 -33.55 6.77 47.60
N SER A 47 -34.18 5.62 47.36
CA SER A 47 -34.26 4.30 48.02
C SER A 47 -35.12 3.35 47.16
N HIS A 48 -34.87 2.03 47.30
CA HIS A 48 -35.83 0.90 47.22
C HIS A 48 -36.71 0.65 45.99
N LEU A 49 -36.56 -0.55 45.38
CA LEU A 49 -37.50 -1.67 45.57
C LEU A 49 -37.03 -2.94 44.81
N GLN A 50 -36.96 -4.05 45.52
CA GLN A 50 -36.91 -5.42 44.99
C GLN A 50 -38.35 -5.92 44.76
N SER A 51 -38.58 -6.77 43.76
CA SER A 51 -39.20 -8.10 43.93
C SER A 51 -39.48 -8.81 42.58
N THR A 52 -38.83 -9.98 42.41
CA THR A 52 -39.40 -11.28 41.98
C THR A 52 -40.46 -11.38 40.88
N ALA A 53 -40.25 -12.26 39.88
CA ALA A 53 -40.86 -13.60 39.81
C ALA A 53 -40.58 -14.35 38.48
N ARG A 54 -40.59 -15.69 38.58
CA ARG A 54 -40.28 -16.74 37.60
C ARG A 54 -41.45 -17.06 36.63
N LEU A 55 -41.13 -17.75 35.51
CA LEU A 55 -41.76 -18.97 34.95
C LEU A 55 -41.16 -19.22 33.54
N ALA A 56 -40.44 -20.33 33.26
CA ALA A 56 -40.90 -21.65 32.78
C ALA A 56 -41.56 -21.59 31.37
N LEU A 57 -41.38 -22.49 30.38
CA LEU A 57 -40.98 -23.91 30.31
C LEU A 57 -40.79 -24.31 28.80
N GLN A 58 -40.26 -25.53 28.56
CA GLN A 58 -40.34 -26.43 27.36
C GLN A 58 -39.28 -26.26 26.23
N GLN A 59 -38.67 -27.31 25.66
CA GLN A 59 -38.96 -28.76 25.63
C GLN A 59 -37.76 -29.63 25.13
N SER A 60 -37.70 -30.89 25.61
CA SER A 60 -37.13 -32.16 25.03
C SER A 60 -35.66 -32.22 24.54
N ILE A 61 -34.72 -32.98 25.12
CA ILE A 61 -34.55 -34.46 25.38
C ILE A 61 -34.33 -35.31 24.13
N ALA A 62 -33.10 -35.85 24.00
CA ALA A 62 -32.84 -37.28 23.80
C ALA A 62 -31.41 -37.62 24.27
N VAL A 63 -31.32 -38.60 25.18
CA VAL A 63 -30.14 -39.20 25.80
C VAL A 63 -30.13 -40.68 25.38
N ASP A 64 -28.96 -41.25 25.06
CA ASP A 64 -28.51 -42.53 25.65
C ASP A 64 -27.06 -42.87 25.22
N ALA A 65 -26.31 -43.43 26.18
CA ALA A 65 -24.89 -43.78 26.17
C ALA A 65 -24.72 -45.31 26.40
N PRO A 66 -23.57 -45.87 26.87
CA PRO A 66 -22.20 -45.95 26.34
C PRO A 66 -21.65 -47.42 26.30
N LYS A 67 -20.43 -47.61 25.77
CA LYS A 67 -19.36 -48.62 26.11
C LYS A 67 -18.33 -48.58 24.95
N ASP A 68 -17.01 -48.67 25.11
CA ASP A 68 -16.20 -49.28 26.16
C ASP A 68 -14.81 -48.63 26.20
N SER A 69 -14.20 -48.70 27.37
CA SER A 69 -12.90 -48.15 27.72
C SER A 69 -11.80 -49.18 27.49
N SER A 70 -10.76 -48.83 26.72
CA SER A 70 -9.43 -49.43 26.84
C SER A 70 -8.38 -48.62 26.08
N GLN A 71 -7.31 -48.26 26.80
CA GLN A 71 -5.98 -47.85 26.32
C GLN A 71 -5.78 -46.38 25.90
N VAL A 72 -5.56 -45.57 26.94
CA VAL A 72 -4.49 -44.57 26.93
C VAL A 72 -3.15 -45.31 26.89
N ILE A 73 -2.27 -44.97 25.95
CA ILE A 73 -0.79 -44.81 26.05
C ILE A 73 -0.21 -44.69 24.61
N MET A 74 0.70 -43.72 24.43
CA MET A 74 1.49 -43.36 23.23
C MET A 74 0.94 -42.25 22.32
N ALA A 75 0.93 -41.04 22.87
CA ALA A 75 1.28 -39.86 22.09
C ALA A 75 2.80 -39.90 21.79
N GLY A 76 3.17 -39.72 20.53
CA GLY A 76 4.55 -39.45 20.09
C GLY A 76 5.17 -40.56 19.25
N LEU A 77 5.20 -40.35 17.93
CA LEU A 77 6.25 -40.74 16.95
C LEU A 77 5.71 -40.60 15.51
N GLY A 78 5.64 -39.37 14.98
CA GLY A 78 5.57 -39.12 13.53
C GLY A 78 6.82 -38.36 13.12
N PRO A 79 7.81 -39.02 12.47
CA PRO A 79 7.92 -39.06 11.01
C PRO A 79 8.39 -40.42 10.43
N LEU A 80 8.45 -41.48 11.24
CA LEU A 80 9.09 -42.76 10.87
C LEU A 80 8.17 -43.75 10.12
N GLU A 81 6.85 -43.57 10.13
CA GLU A 81 5.95 -44.46 9.38
C GLU A 81 6.06 -44.32 7.85
N GLY A 82 6.51 -43.16 7.35
CA GLY A 82 6.71 -42.93 5.92
C GLY A 82 7.95 -43.65 5.34
N LEU A 83 8.94 -43.95 6.19
CA LEU A 83 10.17 -44.62 5.78
C LEU A 83 10.02 -46.15 5.70
N ALA A 84 9.15 -46.73 6.54
CA ALA A 84 9.01 -48.19 6.68
C ALA A 84 8.22 -48.88 5.55
N ARG A 85 7.58 -48.12 4.63
CA ARG A 85 6.75 -48.69 3.55
C ARG A 85 7.50 -48.99 2.25
N ARG A 86 8.81 -48.71 2.15
CA ARG A 86 9.61 -48.97 0.94
C ARG A 86 11.00 -49.53 1.28
N PRO A 87 11.19 -50.87 1.29
CA PRO A 87 12.43 -51.52 1.75
C PRO A 87 13.67 -51.08 0.95
N GLN A 88 13.50 -50.65 -0.30
CA GLN A 88 14.59 -50.15 -1.15
C GLN A 88 15.23 -48.86 -0.60
N ARG A 89 14.48 -47.99 0.08
CA ARG A 89 15.02 -46.73 0.64
C ARG A 89 15.83 -46.98 1.92
N LEU A 90 15.42 -47.96 2.72
CA LEU A 90 16.14 -48.38 3.93
C LEU A 90 17.49 -49.03 3.58
N ILE A 91 17.54 -49.83 2.51
CA ILE A 91 18.79 -50.44 2.03
C ILE A 91 19.76 -49.35 1.51
N LEU A 92 19.27 -48.37 0.76
CA LEU A 92 20.07 -47.23 0.29
C LEU A 92 20.61 -46.40 1.45
N LEU A 93 19.78 -46.15 2.47
CA LEU A 93 20.20 -45.39 3.65
C LEU A 93 21.24 -46.16 4.48
N ALA A 94 21.04 -47.47 4.66
CA ALA A 94 22.01 -48.33 5.34
C ALA A 94 23.34 -48.41 4.58
N ALA A 95 23.31 -48.51 3.25
CA ALA A 95 24.50 -48.49 2.41
C ALA A 95 25.23 -47.14 2.51
N LEU A 96 24.51 -46.02 2.50
CA LEU A 96 25.08 -44.67 2.67
C LEU A 96 25.74 -44.49 4.04
N VAL A 97 25.09 -44.97 5.10
CA VAL A 97 25.63 -44.93 6.47
C VAL A 97 26.88 -45.81 6.58
N LEU A 98 26.87 -47.02 6.02
CA LEU A 98 28.05 -47.90 6.00
C LEU A 98 29.21 -47.30 5.20
N LEU A 99 28.92 -46.58 4.11
CA LEU A 99 29.93 -45.91 3.27
C LEU A 99 30.52 -44.68 3.97
N LEU A 100 29.70 -43.92 4.71
CA LEU A 100 30.15 -42.83 5.56
C LEU A 100 30.99 -43.35 6.74
N LEU A 101 30.59 -44.45 7.36
CA LEU A 101 31.35 -45.07 8.45
C LEU A 101 32.68 -45.65 7.96
N SER A 102 32.72 -46.30 6.80
CA SER A 102 33.97 -46.78 6.23
C SER A 102 34.89 -45.64 5.82
N LEU A 103 34.35 -44.56 5.24
CA LEU A 103 35.12 -43.38 4.86
C LEU A 103 35.69 -42.64 6.09
N THR A 104 34.90 -42.45 7.14
CA THR A 104 35.35 -41.82 8.39
C THR A 104 36.36 -42.68 9.13
N THR A 105 36.19 -44.00 9.13
CA THR A 105 37.17 -44.93 9.72
C THR A 105 38.48 -44.91 8.91
N TRP A 106 38.42 -44.90 7.58
CA TRP A 106 39.61 -44.79 6.73
C TRP A 106 40.35 -43.46 6.94
N LEU A 107 39.63 -42.34 7.00
CA LEU A 107 40.20 -41.02 7.32
C LEU A 107 40.80 -40.92 8.72
N SER A 108 40.37 -41.76 9.67
CA SER A 108 40.85 -41.74 11.06
C SER A 108 42.07 -42.65 11.28
N VAL A 109 42.32 -43.62 10.39
CA VAL A 109 43.38 -44.63 10.54
C VAL A 109 44.56 -44.37 9.60
N ASP A 110 44.33 -43.70 8.46
CA ASP A 110 45.40 -43.35 7.51
C ASP A 110 45.89 -41.90 7.72
N PRO A 111 47.14 -41.68 8.17
CA PRO A 111 47.70 -40.34 8.38
C PRO A 111 47.86 -39.53 7.08
N THR A 112 47.66 -40.14 5.91
CA THR A 112 47.68 -39.48 4.60
C THR A 112 46.30 -39.38 3.92
N GLY A 113 45.26 -40.00 4.49
CA GLY A 113 43.95 -40.13 3.85
C GLY A 113 43.25 -38.79 3.56
N VAL A 114 43.45 -37.79 4.43
CA VAL A 114 42.92 -36.42 4.24
C VAL A 114 43.60 -35.73 3.05
N GLU A 115 44.91 -35.89 2.91
CA GLU A 115 45.70 -35.32 1.80
C GLU A 115 45.34 -35.97 0.46
N THR A 116 45.13 -37.31 0.45
CA THR A 116 44.73 -38.07 -0.75
C THR A 116 43.34 -37.68 -1.24
N VAL A 117 42.37 -37.51 -0.34
CA VAL A 117 41.02 -37.04 -0.70
C VAL A 117 41.06 -35.61 -1.23
N ARG A 118 41.89 -34.75 -0.64
CA ARG A 118 42.05 -33.36 -1.08
C ARG A 118 42.67 -33.26 -2.48
N GLN A 119 43.66 -34.11 -2.79
CA GLN A 119 44.24 -34.20 -4.12
C GLN A 119 43.25 -34.77 -5.14
N GLN A 120 42.50 -35.83 -4.80
CA GLN A 120 41.50 -36.40 -5.70
C GLN A 120 40.32 -35.46 -5.96
N TRP A 121 39.86 -34.70 -4.96
CA TRP A 121 38.81 -33.70 -5.12
C TRP A 121 39.25 -32.54 -6.04
N GLY A 122 40.54 -32.22 -6.04
CA GLY A 122 41.14 -31.26 -6.98
C GLY A 122 41.22 -31.78 -8.43
N SER A 123 41.15 -33.10 -8.62
CA SER A 123 41.22 -33.75 -9.94
C SER A 123 39.87 -34.04 -10.60
N ILE A 124 38.76 -33.74 -9.92
CA ILE A 124 37.40 -33.91 -10.47
C ILE A 124 37.15 -32.83 -11.53
N PRO A 125 36.90 -33.20 -12.80
CA PRO A 125 36.64 -32.23 -13.87
C PRO A 125 35.37 -31.42 -13.57
N ARG A 126 35.49 -30.09 -13.50
CA ARG A 126 34.35 -29.17 -13.37
C ARG A 126 33.79 -28.91 -14.77
N PRO A 127 32.57 -29.37 -15.14
CA PRO A 127 32.10 -29.31 -16.53
C PRO A 127 31.72 -27.90 -17.02
N TRP A 128 32.01 -26.84 -16.26
CA TRP A 128 31.58 -25.47 -16.53
C TRP A 128 32.71 -24.43 -16.39
N GLN A 129 33.96 -24.82 -16.64
CA GLN A 129 35.06 -23.89 -16.86
C GLN A 129 35.53 -23.99 -18.31
N ARG A 130 35.24 -22.97 -19.11
CA ARG A 130 35.91 -22.74 -20.40
C ARG A 130 37.25 -22.01 -20.15
N PRO A 131 38.35 -22.40 -20.80
CA PRO A 131 39.65 -21.76 -20.62
C PRO A 131 39.71 -20.41 -21.37
N GLY A 132 40.32 -19.41 -20.74
CA GLY A 132 40.61 -18.13 -21.36
C GLY A 132 41.94 -18.12 -22.11
N GLY A 133 42.07 -17.21 -23.09
CA GLY A 133 43.36 -16.84 -23.69
C GLY A 133 43.32 -16.08 -25.03
N SER A 134 43.06 -14.77 -24.97
CA SER A 134 43.61 -13.65 -25.81
C SER A 134 43.57 -13.68 -27.35
N SER A 135 42.90 -12.67 -27.95
CA SER A 135 43.52 -11.69 -28.87
C SER A 135 42.49 -10.63 -29.35
N ALA A 136 42.95 -9.40 -29.54
CA ALA A 136 42.20 -8.24 -30.01
C ALA A 136 41.55 -8.43 -31.39
N GLY A 137 40.44 -7.72 -31.63
CA GLY A 137 39.80 -7.56 -32.94
C GLY A 137 38.40 -6.98 -32.82
N ASP A 138 38.26 -5.71 -33.20
CA ASP A 138 36.98 -5.02 -33.45
C ASP A 138 36.05 -5.84 -34.34
N TYR A 139 34.74 -5.87 -34.06
CA TYR A 139 33.67 -5.70 -35.05
C TYR A 139 32.32 -5.48 -34.33
N ALA A 140 31.62 -4.45 -34.79
CA ALA A 140 30.33 -3.98 -34.30
C ALA A 140 29.14 -4.88 -34.72
N GLY A 141 28.06 -4.80 -33.94
CA GLY A 141 26.69 -5.04 -34.41
C GLY A 141 25.98 -6.25 -33.80
N GLY A 142 24.97 -6.02 -32.97
CA GLY A 142 24.05 -7.08 -32.53
C GLY A 142 23.25 -6.73 -31.27
N SER A 143 22.07 -6.16 -31.48
CA SER A 143 21.02 -5.91 -30.50
C SER A 143 20.68 -7.11 -29.62
N GLY A 144 20.88 -6.97 -28.31
CA GLY A 144 20.39 -7.90 -27.28
C GLY A 144 20.11 -7.13 -26.00
N VAL A 145 18.84 -7.12 -25.57
CA VAL A 145 18.40 -6.54 -24.30
C VAL A 145 19.13 -7.26 -23.16
N PRO A 146 19.80 -6.56 -22.22
CA PRO A 146 20.43 -7.22 -21.07
C PRO A 146 19.37 -7.89 -20.20
N SER A 147 19.61 -9.14 -19.79
CA SER A 147 18.75 -9.83 -18.83
C SER A 147 18.85 -9.19 -17.45
N VAL A 148 17.71 -9.11 -16.75
CA VAL A 148 17.54 -8.47 -15.44
C VAL A 148 18.46 -9.04 -14.34
N ASP A 149 19.06 -10.22 -14.55
CA ASP A 149 19.91 -10.89 -13.55
C ASP A 149 21.39 -10.44 -13.54
N SER A 150 21.90 -9.76 -14.57
CA SER A 150 23.29 -9.23 -14.54
C SER A 150 23.37 -7.78 -14.04
N ALA A 151 22.27 -7.01 -14.08
CA ALA A 151 22.26 -5.60 -13.67
C ALA A 151 22.10 -5.40 -12.15
N VAL A 152 21.61 -6.39 -11.42
CA VAL A 152 21.45 -6.32 -9.95
C VAL A 152 22.73 -6.76 -9.21
N LYS A 153 23.61 -7.51 -9.89
CA LYS A 153 24.85 -8.03 -9.28
C LYS A 153 25.94 -6.96 -9.14
N ASP A 154 25.82 -5.84 -9.86
CA ASP A 154 26.69 -4.67 -9.78
C ASP A 154 26.12 -3.53 -8.92
N MET A 155 24.90 -3.67 -8.38
CA MET A 155 24.25 -2.60 -7.63
C MET A 155 24.84 -2.39 -6.22
N TYR A 156 25.66 -3.33 -5.73
CA TYR A 156 26.11 -3.37 -4.33
C TYR A 156 27.57 -3.77 -4.07
N THR A 157 28.38 -4.11 -5.08
CA THR A 157 29.81 -4.43 -4.88
C THR A 157 30.67 -3.19 -5.14
N HIS A 158 31.21 -2.63 -4.05
CA HIS A 158 32.01 -1.41 -4.09
C HIS A 158 33.27 -1.52 -4.95
N SER A 159 33.63 -0.34 -5.43
CA SER A 159 34.99 0.18 -5.59
C SER A 159 35.96 -0.19 -4.44
N PRO A 160 37.28 -0.21 -4.69
CA PRO A 160 38.31 -0.57 -3.70
C PRO A 160 38.26 0.36 -2.47
N GLY A 161 38.06 -0.21 -1.28
CA GLY A 161 37.95 0.54 -0.02
C GLY A 161 37.06 -0.09 1.07
N ILE A 162 36.35 -1.18 0.78
CA ILE A 162 35.61 -1.94 1.81
C ILE A 162 36.62 -2.63 2.73
N PRO A 163 36.58 -2.40 4.06
CA PRO A 163 37.36 -3.19 5.02
C PRO A 163 37.12 -4.68 4.85
N GLN A 164 38.18 -5.45 4.61
CA GLN A 164 38.11 -6.90 4.44
C GLN A 164 38.25 -7.64 5.78
N THR A 165 38.68 -6.94 6.83
CA THR A 165 38.89 -7.49 8.16
C THR A 165 38.18 -6.66 9.24
N PRO A 166 37.77 -7.27 10.37
CA PRO A 166 37.26 -6.53 11.53
C PRO A 166 38.26 -5.49 12.07
N GLU A 167 39.55 -5.74 11.92
CA GLU A 167 40.62 -4.80 12.26
C GLU A 167 40.56 -3.53 11.43
N GLU A 168 40.34 -3.64 10.11
CA GLU A 168 40.18 -2.49 9.24
C GLU A 168 38.91 -1.70 9.57
N LEU A 169 37.84 -2.33 10.10
CA LEU A 169 36.63 -1.63 10.55
C LEU A 169 36.86 -0.70 11.74
N LYS A 170 37.89 -0.94 12.56
CA LYS A 170 38.19 -0.12 13.76
C LYS A 170 38.43 1.34 13.42
N GLN A 171 38.93 1.66 12.22
CA GLN A 171 39.17 3.05 11.81
C GLN A 171 37.89 3.85 11.53
N TRP A 172 36.77 3.15 11.30
CA TRP A 172 35.44 3.75 11.14
C TRP A 172 34.52 3.49 12.33
N ALA A 173 35.04 2.91 13.40
CA ALA A 173 34.27 2.62 14.60
C ALA A 173 33.97 3.90 15.39
N THR A 174 32.78 3.96 16.01
CA THR A 174 32.41 5.03 16.93
C THR A 174 32.55 4.54 18.37
N LYS A 175 33.12 5.37 19.25
CA LYS A 175 33.22 5.05 20.68
C LYS A 175 31.90 5.42 21.36
N GLY A 176 31.23 4.43 21.95
CA GLY A 176 30.00 4.65 22.71
C GLY A 176 30.26 5.23 24.10
N ASP A 177 29.18 5.63 24.76
CA ASP A 177 29.22 6.21 26.11
C ASP A 177 29.69 5.20 27.18
N ASP A 178 29.59 3.90 26.88
CA ASP A 178 30.13 2.81 27.69
C ASP A 178 31.65 2.58 27.48
N GLY A 179 32.28 3.36 26.60
CA GLY A 179 33.69 3.29 26.26
C GLY A 179 34.05 2.24 25.22
N ASN A 180 33.09 1.44 24.73
CA ASN A 180 33.32 0.41 23.71
C ASN A 180 33.36 1.00 22.29
N LEU A 181 34.09 0.33 21.38
CA LEU A 181 34.08 0.67 19.95
C LEU A 181 32.96 -0.10 19.25
N TYR A 182 32.09 0.63 18.56
CA TYR A 182 31.01 0.09 17.74
C TYR A 182 31.35 0.21 16.26
N PRO A 183 31.09 -0.82 15.44
CA PRO A 183 31.30 -0.70 13.99
C PRO A 183 30.43 0.42 13.39
N PRO A 184 30.85 1.03 12.27
CA PRO A 184 30.07 2.06 11.60
C PRO A 184 28.68 1.54 11.23
N SER A 185 27.65 2.36 11.43
CA SER A 185 26.30 2.01 10.99
C SER A 185 26.21 2.08 9.46
N PHE A 186 25.88 0.96 8.81
CA PHE A 186 25.60 0.95 7.37
C PHE A 186 24.26 1.64 7.08
N ILE A 187 24.27 2.62 6.17
CA ILE A 187 23.06 3.24 5.62
C ILE A 187 22.93 2.80 4.16
N PRO A 188 21.97 1.93 3.81
CA PRO A 188 21.89 1.38 2.45
C PRO A 188 21.77 2.45 1.36
N SER A 189 21.04 3.54 1.63
CA SER A 189 20.94 4.68 0.70
C SER A 189 22.27 5.38 0.42
N GLN A 190 23.24 5.36 1.33
CA GLN A 190 24.59 5.91 1.10
C GLN A 190 25.45 5.00 0.24
N ALA A 191 25.18 3.69 0.23
CA ALA A 191 25.80 2.77 -0.70
C ALA A 191 25.15 2.85 -2.10
N ASN A 192 23.87 3.19 -2.16
CA ASN A 192 23.13 3.36 -3.40
C ASN A 192 23.40 4.74 -4.03
N GLN A 193 24.44 4.82 -4.86
CA GLN A 193 24.86 6.04 -5.58
C GLN A 193 24.05 6.33 -6.86
N ALA A 194 22.99 5.58 -7.14
CA ALA A 194 22.19 5.83 -8.35
C ALA A 194 21.50 7.21 -8.27
N PRO A 195 21.32 7.90 -9.41
CA PRO A 195 20.57 9.15 -9.46
C PRO A 195 19.16 9.00 -8.87
N ARG A 196 18.63 10.09 -8.31
CA ARG A 196 17.29 10.15 -7.71
C ARG A 196 16.43 11.18 -8.42
N ALA A 197 15.12 10.94 -8.43
CA ALA A 197 14.15 11.94 -8.81
C ALA A 197 14.09 13.04 -7.73
N LYS A 198 13.62 14.24 -8.07
CA LYS A 198 13.26 15.24 -7.06
C LYS A 198 11.92 14.84 -6.45
N ALA A 199 11.95 14.03 -5.40
CA ALA A 199 10.75 13.45 -4.81
C ALA A 199 10.79 13.38 -3.29
N GLY A 200 9.65 13.11 -2.67
CA GLY A 200 9.53 12.94 -1.23
C GLY A 200 8.17 12.39 -0.82
N PHE A 201 8.05 11.94 0.42
CA PHE A 201 6.76 11.58 0.99
C PHE A 201 6.05 12.83 1.49
N ILE A 202 4.76 12.95 1.20
CA ILE A 202 3.92 14.02 1.76
C ILE A 202 2.87 13.37 2.64
N VAL A 203 2.81 13.82 3.89
CA VAL A 203 1.95 13.29 4.93
C VAL A 203 1.19 14.43 5.57
N LEU A 204 -0.14 14.42 5.48
CA LEU A 204 -1.01 15.29 6.27
C LEU A 204 -1.47 14.50 7.50
N VAL A 205 -1.08 14.94 8.70
CA VAL A 205 -1.30 14.14 9.92
C VAL A 205 -1.41 15.00 11.16
N ARG A 206 -2.23 14.58 12.13
CA ARG A 206 -2.41 15.28 13.40
C ARG A 206 -1.43 14.76 14.45
N ASN A 207 -1.16 15.59 15.46
CA ASN A 207 -0.32 15.22 16.60
C ASN A 207 -0.78 13.90 17.28
N GLY A 208 -2.10 13.70 17.41
CA GLY A 208 -2.69 12.51 18.05
C GLY A 208 -2.52 11.19 17.28
N GLU A 209 -2.08 11.25 16.02
CA GLU A 209 -1.93 10.08 15.14
C GLU A 209 -0.47 9.57 15.10
N LEU A 210 0.38 10.02 16.02
CA LEU A 210 1.79 9.64 16.08
C LEU A 210 2.01 8.12 16.09
N ALA A 211 1.21 7.38 16.86
CA ALA A 211 1.40 5.93 17.00
C ALA A 211 1.16 5.20 15.66
N SER A 212 0.03 5.44 15.02
CA SER A 212 -0.30 4.86 13.71
C SER A 212 0.64 5.36 12.61
N MET A 213 1.10 6.62 12.68
CA MET A 213 2.09 7.14 11.74
C MET A 213 3.44 6.42 11.88
N ARG A 214 3.89 6.14 13.11
CA ARG A 214 5.13 5.37 13.32
C ARG A 214 5.04 3.96 12.76
N GLU A 215 3.87 3.32 12.81
CA GLU A 215 3.67 2.03 12.15
C GLU A 215 3.83 2.15 10.64
N SER A 216 3.17 3.12 10.02
CA SER A 216 3.26 3.35 8.58
C SER A 216 4.67 3.70 8.13
N MET A 217 5.38 4.55 8.87
CA MET A 217 6.78 4.85 8.58
C MET A 217 7.65 3.59 8.68
N ARG A 218 7.39 2.70 9.65
CA ARG A 218 8.15 1.44 9.75
C ARG A 218 7.97 0.59 8.49
N ASP A 219 6.74 0.41 8.03
CA ASP A 219 6.47 -0.36 6.82
C ASP A 219 7.11 0.30 5.58
N VAL A 220 7.01 1.61 5.41
CA VAL A 220 7.64 2.33 4.29
C VAL A 220 9.17 2.25 4.33
N GLU A 221 9.77 2.42 5.51
CA GLU A 221 11.22 2.36 5.69
C GLU A 221 11.75 0.93 5.48
N ASP A 222 11.07 -0.08 6.03
CA ASP A 222 11.47 -1.48 5.92
C ASP A 222 11.37 -1.99 4.47
N ARG A 223 10.27 -1.66 3.77
CA ARG A 223 10.01 -2.18 2.41
C ARG A 223 10.70 -1.39 1.30
N PHE A 224 10.94 -0.10 1.51
CA PHE A 224 11.40 0.82 0.46
C PHE A 224 12.48 1.78 0.94
N ASN A 225 12.15 2.72 1.83
CA ASN A 225 12.88 3.98 1.90
C ASN A 225 14.29 3.88 2.51
N ARG A 226 14.60 2.86 3.32
CA ARG A 226 15.98 2.64 3.78
C ARG A 226 16.97 2.40 2.64
N LYS A 227 16.48 1.94 1.48
CA LYS A 227 17.28 1.69 0.26
C LYS A 227 17.52 2.97 -0.55
N TYR A 228 16.60 3.93 -0.52
CA TYR A 228 16.58 5.08 -1.44
C TYR A 228 16.77 6.44 -0.78
N GLY A 229 16.32 6.63 0.47
CA GLY A 229 16.62 7.79 1.29
C GLY A 229 15.83 9.06 0.95
N TYR A 230 14.58 8.96 0.49
CA TYR A 230 13.74 10.11 0.16
C TYR A 230 13.24 10.84 1.43
N PRO A 231 13.10 12.19 1.38
CA PRO A 231 12.68 13.00 2.52
C PRO A 231 11.21 12.77 2.87
N TRP A 232 10.88 12.93 4.15
CA TRP A 232 9.51 12.96 4.67
C TRP A 232 9.07 14.39 4.96
N ILE A 233 7.94 14.81 4.40
CA ILE A 233 7.33 16.12 4.61
C ILE A 233 6.01 15.92 5.37
N PHE A 234 6.01 16.31 6.64
CA PHE A 234 4.83 16.28 7.49
C PHE A 234 4.13 17.65 7.48
N LEU A 235 2.84 17.66 7.19
CA LEU A 235 1.98 18.84 7.16
C LEU A 235 0.86 18.68 8.20
N ASN A 236 0.51 19.77 8.88
CA ASN A 236 -0.58 19.79 9.84
C ASN A 236 -1.21 21.19 9.92
N ASN A 237 -2.51 21.27 10.15
CA ASN A 237 -3.24 22.51 10.40
C ASN A 237 -3.05 23.06 11.83
N GLU A 238 -2.26 22.35 12.65
CA GLU A 238 -1.78 22.76 13.97
C GLU A 238 -0.25 22.65 14.02
N PRO A 239 0.44 23.43 14.88
CA PRO A 239 1.86 23.23 15.12
C PRO A 239 2.16 21.80 15.61
N PHE A 240 3.16 21.16 15.03
CA PHE A 240 3.63 19.86 15.52
C PHE A 240 4.28 19.99 16.91
N THR A 241 3.86 19.13 17.82
CA THR A 241 4.45 18.97 19.14
C THR A 241 5.86 18.40 19.05
N ASP A 242 6.68 18.63 20.08
CA ASP A 242 8.04 18.10 20.11
C ASP A 242 8.06 16.57 20.23
N ASP A 243 7.07 15.99 20.91
CA ASP A 243 6.89 14.54 20.97
C ASP A 243 6.60 13.95 19.58
N PHE A 244 5.75 14.60 18.78
CA PHE A 244 5.50 14.18 17.40
C PHE A 244 6.78 14.25 16.58
N LYS A 245 7.46 15.40 16.58
CA LYS A 245 8.71 15.61 15.82
C LYS A 245 9.77 14.59 16.20
N LYS A 246 9.97 14.34 17.50
CA LYS A 246 10.91 13.34 18.02
C LYS A 246 10.49 11.94 17.60
N GLY A 247 9.22 11.59 17.73
CA GLY A 247 8.70 10.26 17.43
C GLY A 247 8.86 9.87 15.96
N VAL A 248 8.60 10.78 15.00
CA VAL A 248 8.78 10.48 13.57
C VAL A 248 10.26 10.50 13.15
N LYS A 249 11.08 11.41 13.71
CA LYS A 249 12.54 11.44 13.44
C LYS A 249 13.25 10.16 13.88
N GLN A 250 12.73 9.45 14.88
CA GLN A 250 13.26 8.15 15.30
C GLN A 250 12.98 7.01 14.32
N MET A 251 12.05 7.19 13.38
CA MET A 251 11.62 6.12 12.48
C MET A 251 12.45 6.05 11.19
N THR A 252 13.18 7.11 10.83
CA THR A 252 13.88 7.23 9.56
C THR A 252 15.27 7.81 9.73
N ARG A 253 16.16 7.52 8.78
CA ARG A 253 17.46 8.19 8.63
C ARG A 253 17.44 9.27 7.55
N SER A 254 16.35 9.38 6.81
CA SER A 254 16.15 10.38 5.76
C SER A 254 15.82 11.75 6.37
N GLU A 255 15.94 12.81 5.56
CA GLU A 255 15.54 14.15 5.98
C GLU A 255 14.05 14.19 6.37
N VAL A 256 13.72 14.93 7.43
CA VAL A 256 12.35 15.15 7.88
C VAL A 256 12.05 16.64 7.97
N ARG A 257 11.02 17.09 7.25
CA ARG A 257 10.55 18.47 7.21
C ARG A 257 9.16 18.58 7.85
N PHE A 258 8.91 19.68 8.56
CA PHE A 258 7.62 19.94 9.22
C PHE A 258 7.05 21.26 8.70
N GLY A 259 5.83 21.20 8.14
CA GLY A 259 5.11 22.34 7.60
C GLY A 259 3.81 22.59 8.37
N PHE A 260 3.49 23.87 8.54
CA PHE A 260 2.21 24.32 9.06
C PHE A 260 1.30 24.73 7.91
N VAL A 261 0.08 24.20 7.89
CA VAL A 261 -0.93 24.55 6.88
C VAL A 261 -1.63 25.84 7.30
N GLU A 262 -1.41 26.91 6.53
CA GLU A 262 -2.04 28.20 6.76
C GLU A 262 -3.58 28.12 6.65
N LYS A 263 -4.26 28.94 7.46
CA LYS A 263 -5.74 29.03 7.51
C LYS A 263 -6.39 29.29 6.14
N LYS A 264 -5.73 30.00 5.23
CA LYS A 264 -6.24 30.23 3.87
C LYS A 264 -6.42 28.94 3.07
N HIS A 265 -5.62 27.91 3.36
CA HIS A 265 -5.71 26.58 2.76
C HIS A 265 -6.47 25.58 3.66
N TRP A 266 -6.77 25.96 4.91
CA TRP A 266 -7.49 25.16 5.89
C TRP A 266 -8.57 25.99 6.62
N GLY A 267 -9.67 26.24 5.91
CA GLY A 267 -10.79 27.04 6.39
C GLY A 267 -11.88 27.19 5.33
N TYR A 268 -12.93 27.94 5.68
CA TYR A 268 -13.97 28.33 4.73
C TYR A 268 -13.51 29.51 3.87
N PRO A 269 -13.59 29.40 2.53
CA PRO A 269 -13.43 30.56 1.67
C PRO A 269 -14.65 31.49 1.76
N GLU A 270 -14.49 32.75 1.34
CA GLU A 270 -15.46 33.83 1.55
C GLU A 270 -16.84 33.58 0.89
N TRP A 271 -16.88 32.77 -0.16
CA TRP A 271 -18.13 32.43 -0.87
C TRP A 271 -18.91 31.27 -0.23
N ILE A 272 -18.45 30.74 0.91
CA ILE A 272 -19.14 29.66 1.63
C ILE A 272 -19.97 30.21 2.79
N ASP A 273 -21.28 29.99 2.70
CA ASP A 273 -22.21 30.17 3.80
C ASP A 273 -21.99 29.07 4.84
N GLN A 274 -21.41 29.46 5.98
CA GLN A 274 -21.09 28.54 7.07
C GLN A 274 -22.33 27.98 7.77
N ASN A 275 -23.45 28.72 7.78
CA ASN A 275 -24.71 28.22 8.35
C ASN A 275 -25.26 27.09 7.47
N LYS A 276 -25.30 27.31 6.15
CA LYS A 276 -25.69 26.26 5.21
C LYS A 276 -24.78 25.03 5.31
N ALA A 277 -23.47 25.23 5.42
CA ALA A 277 -22.53 24.13 5.59
C ALA A 277 -22.75 23.38 6.93
N ALA A 278 -23.11 24.08 8.01
CA ALA A 278 -23.44 23.47 9.29
C ALA A 278 -24.74 22.64 9.21
N ASP A 279 -25.77 23.16 8.53
CA ASP A 279 -27.02 22.44 8.30
C ASP A 279 -26.81 21.19 7.45
N THR A 280 -26.00 21.26 6.39
CA THR A 280 -25.58 20.08 5.61
C THR A 280 -24.96 19.02 6.51
N ARG A 281 -24.02 19.40 7.40
CA ARG A 281 -23.37 18.46 8.32
C ARG A 281 -24.39 17.76 9.22
N LYS A 282 -25.36 18.51 9.76
CA LYS A 282 -26.45 17.95 10.56
C LYS A 282 -27.30 16.96 9.76
N GLN A 283 -27.71 17.31 8.55
CA GLN A 283 -28.52 16.43 7.68
C GLN A 283 -27.76 15.15 7.30
N MET A 284 -26.47 15.26 6.97
CA MET A 284 -25.64 14.10 6.63
C MET A 284 -25.38 13.19 7.85
N LYS A 285 -25.31 13.77 9.07
CA LYS A 285 -25.29 13.01 10.34
C LYS A 285 -26.53 12.14 10.48
N GLU A 286 -27.71 12.73 10.28
CA GLU A 286 -29.00 12.06 10.40
C GLU A 286 -29.13 10.92 9.39
N LYS A 287 -28.58 11.11 8.18
CA LYS A 287 -28.48 10.09 7.12
C LYS A 287 -27.39 9.04 7.37
N LYS A 288 -26.61 9.15 8.45
CA LYS A 288 -25.50 8.23 8.81
C LYS A 288 -24.43 8.09 7.72
N ILE A 289 -24.18 9.16 6.98
CA ILE A 289 -23.10 9.18 5.98
C ILE A 289 -21.76 9.25 6.72
N ILE A 290 -20.81 8.40 6.35
CA ILE A 290 -19.48 8.37 6.98
C ILE A 290 -18.80 9.74 6.87
N TYR A 291 -18.30 10.24 8.01
CA TYR A 291 -17.77 11.62 8.16
C TYR A 291 -18.75 12.74 7.75
N GLY A 292 -20.04 12.43 7.62
CA GLY A 292 -21.07 13.38 7.16
C GLY A 292 -21.15 14.63 8.03
N ASP A 293 -20.93 14.50 9.35
CA ASP A 293 -20.93 15.61 10.31
C ASP A 293 -19.56 16.22 10.58
N SER A 294 -18.49 15.71 9.95
CA SER A 294 -17.13 16.16 10.21
C SER A 294 -16.75 17.38 9.38
N GLU A 295 -16.45 18.48 10.06
CA GLU A 295 -15.99 19.73 9.46
C GLU A 295 -14.51 19.64 9.05
N SER A 296 -13.65 19.13 9.94
CA SER A 296 -12.23 18.95 9.65
C SER A 296 -11.98 18.00 8.48
N TYR A 297 -12.83 16.99 8.28
CA TYR A 297 -12.72 16.08 7.13
C TYR A 297 -12.93 16.80 5.79
N ARG A 298 -13.84 17.79 5.74
CA ARG A 298 -14.07 18.59 4.53
C ARG A 298 -12.90 19.52 4.23
N HIS A 299 -12.32 20.13 5.26
CA HIS A 299 -11.09 20.89 5.10
C HIS A 299 -9.94 20.01 4.62
N MET A 300 -9.83 18.78 5.13
CA MET A 300 -8.84 17.80 4.65
C MET A 300 -9.05 17.48 3.17
N CYS A 301 -10.26 17.11 2.74
CA CYS A 301 -10.54 16.80 1.34
C CYS A 301 -10.24 18.00 0.43
N ARG A 302 -10.69 19.20 0.82
CA ARG A 302 -10.36 20.43 0.07
C ARG A 302 -8.84 20.70 0.03
N PHE A 303 -8.13 20.47 1.13
CA PHE A 303 -6.68 20.66 1.21
C PHE A 303 -5.92 19.71 0.29
N GLN A 304 -6.27 18.43 0.32
CA GLN A 304 -5.68 17.43 -0.58
C GLN A 304 -6.05 17.72 -2.03
N SER A 305 -7.26 18.20 -2.32
CA SER A 305 -7.62 18.60 -3.70
C SER A 305 -6.88 19.84 -4.19
N GLY A 306 -6.66 20.85 -3.35
CA GLY A 306 -6.30 22.18 -3.83
C GLY A 306 -4.90 22.69 -3.50
N PHE A 307 -4.29 22.20 -2.42
CA PHE A 307 -3.28 23.01 -1.72
C PHE A 307 -2.01 22.28 -1.29
N PHE A 308 -2.00 20.96 -1.09
CA PHE A 308 -0.80 20.27 -0.59
C PHE A 308 0.43 20.49 -1.51
N PHE A 309 0.23 20.46 -2.83
CA PHE A 309 1.25 20.69 -3.84
C PHE A 309 1.67 22.17 -3.99
N GLN A 310 0.96 23.08 -3.31
CA GLN A 310 1.27 24.51 -3.21
C GLN A 310 2.06 24.85 -1.94
N HIS A 311 2.23 23.89 -1.02
CA HIS A 311 2.94 24.15 0.23
C HIS A 311 4.44 24.43 -0.06
N PRO A 312 5.08 25.44 0.55
CA PRO A 312 6.46 25.82 0.26
C PRO A 312 7.47 24.67 0.34
N LEU A 313 7.27 23.73 1.27
CA LEU A 313 8.12 22.54 1.44
C LEU A 313 8.05 21.51 0.30
N THR A 314 7.16 21.72 -0.68
CA THR A 314 7.02 20.84 -1.85
C THR A 314 7.61 21.46 -3.13
N MET A 315 8.05 22.72 -3.08
CA MET A 315 8.44 23.49 -4.28
C MET A 315 9.74 23.02 -4.91
N ASP A 316 10.59 22.32 -4.16
CA ASP A 316 11.80 21.67 -4.65
C ASP A 316 11.56 20.27 -5.23
N LEU A 317 10.31 19.77 -5.17
CA LEU A 317 9.93 18.44 -5.63
C LEU A 317 9.19 18.47 -6.97
N ASP A 318 9.49 17.48 -7.81
CA ASP A 318 8.74 17.13 -9.01
C ASP A 318 7.71 16.02 -8.72
N TYR A 319 8.04 15.04 -7.89
CA TYR A 319 7.15 13.92 -7.54
C TYR A 319 6.86 13.86 -6.03
N TYR A 320 5.72 13.26 -5.68
CA TYR A 320 5.38 12.95 -4.29
C TYR A 320 4.86 11.53 -4.17
N TRP A 321 5.02 10.93 -2.99
CA TRP A 321 4.27 9.75 -2.56
C TRP A 321 3.45 10.12 -1.33
N ARG A 322 2.12 10.11 -1.45
CA ARG A 322 1.22 10.29 -0.31
C ARG A 322 1.24 9.06 0.59
N VAL A 323 1.46 9.28 1.88
CA VAL A 323 1.40 8.25 2.91
C VAL A 323 0.48 8.73 4.03
N GLU A 324 -0.44 7.87 4.45
CA GLU A 324 -1.37 8.12 5.56
C GLU A 324 -0.98 7.31 6.81
N PRO A 325 -1.40 7.72 8.02
CA PRO A 325 -1.23 6.91 9.23
C PRO A 325 -2.04 5.60 9.17
N GLY A 326 -1.48 4.51 9.69
CA GLY A 326 -2.15 3.20 9.78
C GLY A 326 -2.10 2.34 8.52
N ILE A 327 -1.36 2.75 7.48
CA ILE A 327 -1.12 1.91 6.29
C ILE A 327 -0.18 0.75 6.58
N LYS A 328 -0.20 -0.27 5.71
CA LYS A 328 0.84 -1.30 5.60
C LYS A 328 1.38 -1.35 4.18
N LEU A 329 2.68 -1.63 4.04
CA LEU A 329 3.28 -2.11 2.79
C LEU A 329 3.66 -3.58 2.96
N TYR A 330 3.04 -4.42 2.16
CA TYR A 330 3.21 -5.87 2.27
C TYR A 330 4.41 -6.40 1.50
N CYS A 331 4.82 -5.68 0.46
CA CYS A 331 5.84 -6.15 -0.47
C CYS A 331 7.10 -5.29 -0.40
N ASP A 332 8.27 -5.92 -0.52
CA ASP A 332 9.51 -5.18 -0.73
C ASP A 332 9.47 -4.46 -2.10
N VAL A 333 9.85 -3.20 -2.10
CA VAL A 333 9.97 -2.37 -3.31
C VAL A 333 11.46 -2.21 -3.59
N ASP A 334 11.96 -3.02 -4.53
CA ASP A 334 13.40 -3.15 -4.86
C ASP A 334 13.83 -2.32 -6.08
N TYR A 335 12.96 -1.43 -6.55
CA TYR A 335 13.27 -0.41 -7.53
C TYR A 335 12.79 0.96 -7.02
N ASP A 336 13.27 2.03 -7.65
CA ASP A 336 12.84 3.39 -7.32
C ASP A 336 11.57 3.75 -8.11
N PRO A 337 10.38 3.83 -7.48
CA PRO A 337 9.13 4.12 -8.17
C PRO A 337 9.09 5.55 -8.69
N PHE A 338 9.79 6.52 -8.09
CA PHE A 338 9.84 7.89 -8.61
C PHE A 338 10.65 7.97 -9.90
N VAL A 339 11.80 7.30 -9.93
CA VAL A 339 12.61 7.18 -11.15
C VAL A 339 11.84 6.40 -12.22
N PHE A 340 11.12 5.33 -11.86
CA PHE A 340 10.22 4.64 -12.78
C PHE A 340 9.19 5.59 -13.39
N MET A 341 8.53 6.42 -12.57
CA MET A 341 7.54 7.38 -13.06
C MET A 341 8.18 8.37 -14.04
N GLN A 342 9.35 8.92 -13.70
CA GLN A 342 10.09 9.85 -14.54
C GLN A 342 10.53 9.24 -15.88
N MET A 343 11.12 8.05 -15.85
CA MET A 343 11.65 7.37 -17.05
C MET A 343 10.54 6.96 -18.02
N ASN A 344 9.36 6.63 -17.50
CA ASN A 344 8.23 6.16 -18.30
C ASN A 344 7.19 7.26 -18.56
N ASN A 345 7.52 8.53 -18.29
CA ASN A 345 6.63 9.68 -18.46
C ASN A 345 5.26 9.49 -17.80
N LYS A 346 5.25 8.82 -16.64
CA LYS A 346 4.05 8.63 -15.83
C LYS A 346 3.85 9.85 -14.92
N THR A 347 2.59 10.19 -14.72
CA THR A 347 2.14 11.36 -13.95
C THR A 347 1.43 10.96 -12.69
N TYR A 348 0.63 9.89 -12.70
CA TYR A 348 -0.17 9.49 -11.56
C TYR A 348 -0.20 7.97 -11.45
N GLY A 349 0.17 7.47 -10.27
CA GLY A 349 0.21 6.06 -9.96
C GLY A 349 -0.55 5.73 -8.68
N PHE A 350 -1.24 4.59 -8.69
CA PHE A 350 -2.13 4.14 -7.62
C PHE A 350 -2.05 2.62 -7.43
N THR A 351 -2.56 2.12 -6.31
CA THR A 351 -2.67 0.67 -6.00
C THR A 351 -4.11 0.16 -5.99
N MET A 352 -5.07 0.98 -5.57
CA MET A 352 -6.49 0.59 -5.48
C MET A 352 -7.40 1.59 -6.19
N ALA A 353 -8.53 1.08 -6.68
CA ALA A 353 -9.63 1.87 -7.19
C ALA A 353 -10.97 1.30 -6.70
N LEU A 354 -11.94 2.14 -6.39
CA LEU A 354 -13.25 1.74 -5.87
C LEU A 354 -14.37 2.71 -6.27
N HIS A 355 -15.61 2.30 -6.01
CA HIS A 355 -16.80 3.13 -6.20
C HIS A 355 -16.97 4.10 -5.03
N GLU A 356 -17.22 5.38 -5.31
CA GLU A 356 -17.59 6.36 -4.28
C GLU A 356 -19.07 6.19 -3.86
N TYR A 357 -19.44 6.69 -2.68
CA TYR A 357 -20.82 6.81 -2.26
C TYR A 357 -21.46 8.05 -2.92
N ILE A 358 -22.47 7.83 -3.76
CA ILE A 358 -23.15 8.91 -4.49
C ILE A 358 -23.72 9.99 -3.57
N GLU A 359 -24.13 9.65 -2.34
CA GLU A 359 -24.64 10.60 -1.34
C GLU A 359 -23.61 11.65 -0.90
N THR A 360 -22.32 11.42 -1.20
CA THR A 360 -21.22 12.32 -0.85
C THR A 360 -20.87 13.29 -1.98
N ILE A 361 -21.24 12.94 -3.22
CA ILE A 361 -20.89 13.64 -4.46
C ILE A 361 -22.07 13.81 -5.44
N PRO A 362 -23.32 14.06 -5.01
CA PRO A 362 -24.48 14.06 -5.91
C PRO A 362 -24.38 15.06 -7.07
N THR A 363 -23.63 16.16 -6.90
CA THR A 363 -23.46 17.16 -7.98
C THR A 363 -22.04 17.26 -8.52
N LEU A 364 -21.09 16.42 -8.07
CA LEU A 364 -19.70 16.50 -8.54
C LEU A 364 -19.62 16.30 -10.05
N TRP A 365 -20.19 15.21 -10.57
CA TRP A 365 -20.11 14.89 -12.00
C TRP A 365 -20.77 15.94 -12.90
N SER A 366 -21.96 16.42 -12.53
CA SER A 366 -22.66 17.46 -13.30
C SER A 366 -21.94 18.81 -13.23
N THR A 367 -21.26 19.11 -12.13
CA THR A 367 -20.39 20.29 -12.00
C THR A 367 -19.14 20.14 -12.88
N THR A 368 -18.48 18.98 -12.87
CA THR A 368 -17.36 18.68 -13.78
C THR A 368 -17.79 18.78 -15.24
N LYS A 369 -18.98 18.28 -15.59
CA LYS A 369 -19.49 18.34 -16.97
C LYS A 369 -19.58 19.79 -17.46
N LYS A 370 -20.11 20.70 -16.64
CA LYS A 370 -20.15 22.14 -16.95
C LYS A 370 -18.74 22.72 -17.14
N PHE A 371 -17.79 22.39 -16.27
CA PHE A 371 -16.41 22.83 -16.44
C PHE A 371 -15.81 22.37 -17.77
N VAL A 372 -16.04 21.11 -18.15
CA VAL A 372 -15.55 20.53 -19.40
C VAL A 372 -16.20 21.16 -20.64
N GLU A 373 -17.51 21.45 -20.57
CA GLU A 373 -18.23 22.16 -21.63
C GLU A 373 -17.68 23.58 -21.84
N GLU A 374 -17.32 24.27 -20.76
CA GLU A 374 -16.70 25.61 -20.80
C GLU A 374 -15.22 25.59 -21.18
N ASN A 375 -14.52 24.47 -20.96
CA ASN A 375 -13.07 24.34 -21.13
C ASN A 375 -12.64 23.07 -21.89
N PRO A 376 -13.18 22.82 -23.11
CA PRO A 376 -12.92 21.59 -23.85
C PRO A 376 -11.44 21.41 -24.22
N GLN A 377 -10.66 22.49 -24.28
CA GLN A 377 -9.22 22.46 -24.57
C GLN A 377 -8.39 21.70 -23.55
N TYR A 378 -8.88 21.52 -22.32
CA TYR A 378 -8.15 20.78 -21.27
C TYR A 378 -8.38 19.27 -21.33
N VAL A 379 -9.39 18.79 -22.06
CA VAL A 379 -9.67 17.36 -22.19
C VAL A 379 -8.62 16.71 -23.10
N ALA A 380 -7.91 15.72 -22.57
CA ALA A 380 -6.92 14.98 -23.33
C ALA A 380 -7.61 14.14 -24.42
N LYS A 381 -7.00 14.08 -25.62
CA LYS A 381 -7.55 13.32 -26.76
C LYS A 381 -7.65 11.83 -26.46
N ASN A 382 -6.65 11.27 -25.77
CA ASN A 382 -6.61 9.86 -25.34
C ASN A 382 -6.86 9.73 -23.84
N ASN A 383 -7.84 10.49 -23.33
CA ASN A 383 -8.25 10.43 -21.93
C ASN A 383 -8.72 9.01 -21.54
N GLY A 384 -8.85 8.77 -20.23
CA GLY A 384 -9.25 7.49 -19.67
C GLY A 384 -10.76 7.34 -19.43
N ILE A 385 -11.64 8.06 -20.13
CA ILE A 385 -13.07 8.17 -19.76
C ILE A 385 -13.79 6.82 -19.58
N HIS A 386 -13.35 5.76 -20.26
CA HIS A 386 -13.87 4.40 -20.12
C HIS A 386 -13.72 3.83 -18.70
N PHE A 387 -12.87 4.41 -17.85
CA PHE A 387 -12.83 4.08 -16.43
C PHE A 387 -14.09 4.54 -15.68
N MET A 388 -14.72 5.63 -16.14
CA MET A 388 -15.81 6.33 -15.45
C MET A 388 -17.21 6.08 -16.05
N THR A 389 -17.28 5.43 -17.21
CA THR A 389 -18.53 5.09 -17.91
C THR A 389 -18.37 3.80 -18.70
N ASP A 390 -19.47 3.09 -18.90
CA ASP A 390 -19.55 1.92 -19.79
C ASP A 390 -19.88 2.29 -21.25
N GLU A 391 -20.25 3.56 -21.50
CA GLU A 391 -20.58 4.11 -22.82
C GLU A 391 -19.57 5.22 -23.19
N PRO A 392 -18.26 4.93 -23.35
CA PRO A 392 -17.23 5.96 -23.55
C PRO A 392 -17.44 6.80 -24.83
N GLU A 393 -18.14 6.27 -25.83
CA GLU A 393 -18.55 6.98 -27.04
C GLU A 393 -19.57 8.10 -26.76
N ARG A 394 -20.27 8.05 -25.63
CA ARG A 394 -21.16 9.10 -25.12
C ARG A 394 -20.49 10.02 -24.11
N PHE A 395 -19.18 9.82 -23.88
CA PHE A 395 -18.32 10.63 -23.04
C PHE A 395 -18.83 10.77 -21.61
N MET A 396 -19.43 11.92 -21.25
CA MET A 396 -19.89 12.18 -19.88
C MET A 396 -21.35 11.79 -19.60
N ASP A 397 -22.06 11.25 -20.61
CA ASP A 397 -23.43 10.74 -20.49
C ASP A 397 -23.44 9.19 -20.50
N PRO A 398 -24.39 8.50 -19.82
CA PRO A 398 -25.53 9.03 -19.07
C PRO A 398 -25.21 9.46 -17.62
N GLY A 399 -24.00 9.24 -17.13
CA GLY A 399 -23.61 9.59 -15.77
C GLY A 399 -22.27 8.99 -15.35
N TYR A 400 -21.88 9.25 -14.11
CA TYR A 400 -20.66 8.74 -13.51
C TYR A 400 -20.92 7.38 -12.86
N ASN A 401 -20.10 6.37 -13.20
CA ASN A 401 -20.14 5.06 -12.54
C ASN A 401 -19.56 5.07 -11.11
N LEU A 402 -19.11 6.23 -10.60
CA LEU A 402 -18.54 6.44 -9.26
C LEU A 402 -17.11 5.93 -9.06
N CYS A 403 -16.47 5.36 -10.09
CA CYS A 403 -15.10 4.84 -9.99
C CYS A 403 -14.05 5.93 -9.79
N HIS A 404 -13.19 5.74 -8.80
CA HIS A 404 -12.05 6.62 -8.52
C HIS A 404 -10.85 5.81 -8.02
N PHE A 405 -9.65 6.36 -8.20
CA PHE A 405 -8.40 5.89 -7.58
C PHE A 405 -8.38 6.30 -6.11
N TRP A 406 -7.96 5.38 -5.23
CA TRP A 406 -8.04 5.60 -3.79
C TRP A 406 -6.82 6.40 -3.28
N SER A 407 -7.03 7.70 -3.10
CA SER A 407 -5.95 8.69 -2.96
C SER A 407 -5.10 8.62 -1.70
N ASN A 408 -5.39 7.74 -0.72
CA ASN A 408 -4.48 7.54 0.41
C ASN A 408 -3.14 6.92 -0.01
N PHE A 409 -3.11 6.20 -1.15
CA PHE A 409 -1.89 5.88 -1.87
C PHE A 409 -1.89 6.62 -3.20
N GLU A 410 -0.92 7.51 -3.39
CA GLU A 410 -0.67 8.17 -4.66
C GLU A 410 0.84 8.36 -4.83
N ILE A 411 1.37 7.99 -5.99
CA ILE A 411 2.66 8.48 -6.47
C ILE A 411 2.37 9.39 -7.65
N GLY A 412 2.55 10.70 -7.48
CA GLY A 412 2.12 11.69 -8.46
C GLY A 412 3.19 12.71 -8.82
N ASP A 413 3.07 13.29 -10.00
CA ASP A 413 3.85 14.42 -10.48
C ASP A 413 3.17 15.73 -10.06
N LEU A 414 3.83 16.49 -9.18
CA LEU A 414 3.33 17.74 -8.63
C LEU A 414 3.11 18.81 -9.71
N ARG A 415 3.79 18.71 -10.86
CA ARG A 415 3.62 19.65 -11.99
C ARG A 415 2.26 19.53 -12.64
N PHE A 416 1.63 18.35 -12.59
CA PHE A 416 0.26 18.17 -13.07
C PHE A 416 -0.73 18.98 -12.24
N TRP A 417 -0.65 18.86 -10.91
CA TRP A 417 -1.51 19.61 -9.99
C TRP A 417 -1.28 21.11 -10.06
N ARG A 418 -0.03 21.54 -10.28
CA ARG A 418 0.32 22.95 -10.50
C ARG A 418 -0.05 23.46 -11.90
N GLY A 419 -0.41 22.57 -12.82
CA GLY A 419 -0.76 22.90 -14.19
C GLY A 419 -2.08 23.65 -14.29
N GLU A 420 -2.19 24.49 -15.32
CA GLU A 420 -3.34 25.38 -15.55
C GLU A 420 -4.68 24.64 -15.54
N ALA A 421 -4.79 23.51 -16.26
CA ALA A 421 -6.02 22.72 -16.35
C ALA A 421 -6.53 22.29 -14.97
N TYR A 422 -5.64 21.76 -14.11
CA TYR A 422 -6.02 21.32 -12.78
C TYR A 422 -6.35 22.49 -11.85
N GLN A 423 -5.56 23.57 -11.89
CA GLN A 423 -5.84 24.78 -11.11
C GLN A 423 -7.21 25.35 -11.44
N LYS A 424 -7.54 25.48 -12.73
CA LYS A 424 -8.84 25.98 -13.20
C LYS A 424 -9.98 25.06 -12.80
N TYR A 425 -9.77 23.76 -12.89
CA TYR A 425 -10.75 22.76 -12.46
C TYR A 425 -11.02 22.85 -10.95
N PHE A 426 -9.97 22.86 -10.13
CA PHE A 426 -10.11 23.00 -8.68
C PHE A 426 -10.78 24.32 -8.30
N GLU A 427 -10.38 25.45 -8.90
CA GLU A 427 -11.02 26.77 -8.67
C GLU A 427 -12.53 26.73 -8.98
N PHE A 428 -12.93 26.04 -10.06
CA PHE A 428 -14.33 25.89 -10.45
C PHE A 428 -15.12 25.05 -9.42
N LEU A 429 -14.55 23.92 -8.99
CA LEU A 429 -15.14 23.07 -7.96
C LEU A 429 -15.24 23.79 -6.60
N ASP A 430 -14.19 24.50 -6.20
CA ASP A 430 -14.12 25.21 -4.93
C ASP A 430 -15.17 26.32 -4.85
N LYS A 431 -15.36 27.08 -5.94
CA LYS A 431 -16.44 28.08 -6.07
C LYS A 431 -17.84 27.49 -6.07
N SER A 432 -18.00 26.25 -6.54
CA SER A 432 -19.28 25.54 -6.50
C SER A 432 -19.67 25.09 -5.08
N GLY A 433 -18.70 25.02 -4.16
CA GLY A 433 -18.92 24.80 -2.73
C GLY A 433 -19.22 23.35 -2.34
N GLY A 434 -19.10 22.39 -3.25
CA GLY A 434 -19.43 20.98 -2.99
C GLY A 434 -18.57 20.31 -1.92
N PHE A 435 -17.36 20.79 -1.65
CA PHE A 435 -16.56 20.36 -0.49
C PHE A 435 -17.29 20.60 0.85
N PHE A 436 -18.13 21.63 0.94
CA PHE A 436 -18.80 22.05 2.18
C PHE A 436 -20.31 21.82 2.19
N TYR A 437 -20.98 22.02 1.06
CA TYR A 437 -22.42 21.78 0.91
C TYR A 437 -22.76 20.31 0.61
N GLU A 438 -21.76 19.51 0.25
CA GLU A 438 -21.81 18.06 0.16
C GLU A 438 -20.65 17.48 1.00
N ARG A 439 -19.93 16.46 0.49
CA ARG A 439 -18.73 15.91 1.11
C ARG A 439 -17.77 15.37 0.03
N TRP A 440 -17.46 16.20 -0.97
CA TRP A 440 -16.54 15.83 -2.05
C TRP A 440 -15.18 15.42 -1.50
N GLY A 441 -14.82 14.16 -1.73
CA GLY A 441 -13.51 13.62 -1.41
C GLY A 441 -12.46 14.07 -2.43
N ASP A 442 -11.21 14.17 -1.99
CA ASP A 442 -10.09 14.40 -2.90
C ASP A 442 -9.87 13.25 -3.88
N ALA A 443 -10.16 12.02 -3.47
CA ALA A 443 -10.00 10.84 -4.31
C ALA A 443 -10.81 10.89 -5.62
N PRO A 444 -12.14 11.13 -5.63
CA PRO A 444 -12.89 11.33 -6.86
C PRO A 444 -12.47 12.62 -7.60
N VAL A 445 -12.10 13.71 -6.91
CA VAL A 445 -11.64 14.95 -7.57
C VAL A 445 -10.35 14.73 -8.37
N HIS A 446 -9.34 14.13 -7.75
CA HIS A 446 -8.06 13.77 -8.38
C HIS A 446 -8.28 12.82 -9.54
N SER A 447 -9.11 11.79 -9.34
CA SER A 447 -9.37 10.76 -10.34
C SER A 447 -10.04 11.33 -11.58
N ILE A 448 -11.07 12.16 -11.42
CA ILE A 448 -11.76 12.82 -12.53
C ILE A 448 -10.76 13.68 -13.32
N ALA A 449 -9.95 14.48 -12.63
CA ALA A 449 -8.96 15.32 -13.32
C ALA A 449 -7.89 14.49 -14.04
N ALA A 450 -7.35 13.46 -13.39
CA ALA A 450 -6.32 12.59 -13.97
C ALA A 450 -6.87 11.83 -15.19
N ILE A 451 -8.10 11.35 -15.12
CA ILE A 451 -8.76 10.64 -16.22
C ILE A 451 -9.05 11.56 -17.39
N LEU A 452 -9.54 12.78 -17.15
CA LEU A 452 -9.96 13.69 -18.22
C LEU A 452 -8.80 14.48 -18.84
N PHE A 453 -7.84 14.93 -18.05
CA PHE A 453 -6.83 15.92 -18.46
C PHE A 453 -5.47 15.30 -18.82
N LEU A 454 -5.28 14.00 -18.60
CA LEU A 454 -4.07 13.28 -19.00
C LEU A 454 -4.38 12.26 -20.10
N ASP A 455 -3.38 12.00 -20.94
CA ASP A 455 -3.36 10.78 -21.74
C ASP A 455 -3.32 9.58 -20.78
N LYS A 456 -4.21 8.61 -20.96
CA LYS A 456 -4.31 7.43 -20.09
C LYS A 456 -3.00 6.64 -20.00
N ALA A 457 -2.11 6.73 -20.99
CA ALA A 457 -0.79 6.11 -20.95
C ALA A 457 0.13 6.71 -19.86
N ARG A 458 -0.18 7.90 -19.34
CA ARG A 458 0.54 8.56 -18.24
C ARG A 458 0.07 8.13 -16.85
N LEU A 459 -1.00 7.34 -16.77
CA LEU A 459 -1.47 6.75 -15.53
C LEU A 459 -0.82 5.36 -15.35
N HIS A 460 -0.68 4.90 -14.11
CA HIS A 460 -0.09 3.59 -13.83
C HIS A 460 -0.72 2.91 -12.60
N HIS A 461 -1.03 1.63 -12.74
CA HIS A 461 -1.43 0.79 -11.61
C HIS A 461 -0.21 0.01 -11.11
N PHE A 462 0.21 0.30 -9.89
CA PHE A 462 1.31 -0.38 -9.22
C PHE A 462 0.85 -1.74 -8.65
N ASP A 463 0.62 -2.71 -9.53
CA ASP A 463 0.22 -4.07 -9.17
C ASP A 463 1.24 -4.79 -8.27
N ASP A 464 2.48 -4.32 -8.20
CA ASP A 464 3.55 -4.98 -7.46
C ASP A 464 3.85 -4.34 -6.09
N ILE A 465 3.15 -3.26 -5.74
CA ILE A 465 3.26 -2.58 -4.43
C ILE A 465 2.07 -2.99 -3.56
N GLY A 466 2.19 -4.15 -2.89
CA GLY A 466 1.17 -4.61 -1.96
C GLY A 466 0.95 -3.61 -0.82
N TYR A 467 -0.30 -3.20 -0.62
CA TYR A 467 -0.67 -2.05 0.19
C TYR A 467 -1.98 -2.28 0.95
N PHE A 468 -2.08 -1.76 2.16
CA PHE A 468 -3.32 -1.76 2.93
C PHE A 468 -3.56 -0.40 3.54
N HIS A 469 -4.82 0.00 3.49
CA HIS A 469 -5.39 1.04 4.30
C HIS A 469 -6.79 0.55 4.68
N MET A 470 -7.19 0.68 5.95
CA MET A 470 -8.45 0.10 6.41
C MET A 470 -9.64 0.59 5.56
N PRO A 471 -10.54 -0.31 5.10
CA PRO A 471 -10.58 -1.76 5.33
C PRO A 471 -9.93 -2.63 4.23
N TRP A 472 -9.51 -2.03 3.12
CA TRP A 472 -9.12 -2.77 1.93
C TRP A 472 -7.62 -3.02 1.85
N ASN A 473 -7.26 -4.16 1.27
CA ASN A 473 -5.89 -4.47 0.90
C ASN A 473 -5.81 -4.73 -0.60
N HIS A 474 -4.72 -4.28 -1.19
CA HIS A 474 -4.22 -4.71 -2.48
C HIS A 474 -3.07 -5.69 -2.24
N CYS A 475 -3.22 -6.91 -2.71
CA CYS A 475 -2.19 -7.93 -2.65
C CYS A 475 -1.90 -8.48 -4.06
N PRO A 476 -0.66 -8.32 -4.57
CA PRO A 476 -0.29 -8.75 -5.91
C PRO A 476 -0.57 -10.25 -6.12
N THR A 477 -1.20 -10.61 -7.25
CA THR A 477 -1.61 -12.02 -7.48
C THR A 477 -0.50 -12.90 -8.07
N ASN A 478 0.56 -12.30 -8.61
CA ASN A 478 1.64 -13.04 -9.24
C ASN A 478 2.41 -13.88 -8.23
N LYS A 479 2.43 -15.21 -8.44
CA LYS A 479 3.10 -16.18 -7.55
C LYS A 479 4.57 -15.84 -7.25
N LYS A 480 5.30 -15.25 -8.21
CA LYS A 480 6.72 -14.89 -8.04
C LYS A 480 6.96 -13.99 -6.82
N TYR A 481 6.00 -13.11 -6.50
CA TYR A 481 6.12 -12.20 -5.37
C TYR A 481 5.96 -12.90 -4.01
N HIS A 482 5.32 -14.07 -3.99
CA HIS A 482 5.08 -14.83 -2.76
C HIS A 482 6.09 -15.95 -2.58
N ASP A 483 6.45 -16.64 -3.67
CA ASP A 483 7.42 -17.74 -3.67
C ASP A 483 8.83 -17.28 -3.21
N THR A 484 9.14 -16.00 -3.36
CA THR A 484 10.41 -15.38 -2.94
C THR A 484 10.36 -14.76 -1.54
N GLY A 485 9.19 -14.71 -0.91
CA GLY A 485 8.97 -13.97 0.35
C GLY A 485 8.97 -12.46 0.20
N ARG A 486 8.98 -11.92 -1.05
CA ARG A 486 8.92 -10.48 -1.32
C ARG A 486 7.66 -9.85 -0.73
N CYS A 487 6.51 -10.50 -0.85
CA CYS A 487 5.23 -10.06 -0.31
C CYS A 487 4.79 -10.88 0.90
N ASN A 488 4.26 -10.19 1.91
CA ASN A 488 3.65 -10.77 3.12
C ASN A 488 2.16 -10.42 3.21
N CYS A 489 1.38 -10.87 2.22
CA CYS A 489 -0.07 -10.75 2.17
C CYS A 489 -0.69 -11.98 1.49
N ASP A 490 -2.00 -12.16 1.65
CA ASP A 490 -2.74 -13.26 1.03
C ASP A 490 -3.48 -12.76 -0.22
N PRO A 491 -3.09 -13.17 -1.45
CA PRO A 491 -3.76 -12.75 -2.68
C PRO A 491 -5.26 -13.08 -2.70
N ALA A 492 -5.71 -14.10 -1.97
CA ALA A 492 -7.11 -14.45 -1.89
C ALA A 492 -7.95 -13.43 -1.09
N LYS A 493 -7.30 -12.56 -0.31
CA LYS A 493 -7.93 -11.48 0.45
C LYS A 493 -7.82 -10.12 -0.24
N SER A 494 -7.25 -10.07 -1.45
CA SER A 494 -7.10 -8.83 -2.20
C SER A 494 -8.46 -8.26 -2.61
N PHE A 495 -8.67 -6.97 -2.34
CA PHE A 495 -9.85 -6.21 -2.74
C PHE A 495 -9.97 -6.07 -4.26
N ASP A 496 -8.86 -6.22 -4.98
CA ASP A 496 -8.72 -5.90 -6.40
C ASP A 496 -9.84 -6.41 -7.31
N ARG A 497 -10.41 -7.58 -6.99
CA ARG A 497 -11.41 -8.29 -7.80
C ARG A 497 -12.77 -8.41 -7.11
N GLU A 498 -12.95 -7.77 -5.96
CA GLU A 498 -14.25 -7.67 -5.32
C GLU A 498 -15.19 -6.79 -6.16
N GLY A 499 -16.50 -6.99 -6.01
CA GLY A 499 -17.50 -6.28 -6.82
C GLY A 499 -17.52 -4.76 -6.61
N TYR A 500 -17.00 -4.28 -5.48
CA TYR A 500 -16.92 -2.85 -5.17
C TYR A 500 -15.60 -2.19 -5.65
N SER A 501 -14.62 -3.00 -6.09
CA SER A 501 -13.39 -2.53 -6.72
C SER A 501 -13.67 -2.01 -8.13
N CYS A 502 -12.91 -0.99 -8.53
CA CYS A 502 -12.91 -0.44 -9.88
C CYS A 502 -11.68 -0.84 -10.70
N LEU A 503 -10.85 -1.79 -10.22
CA LEU A 503 -9.64 -2.19 -10.96
C LEU A 503 -9.98 -2.90 -12.26
N LYS A 504 -11.13 -3.58 -12.37
CA LYS A 504 -11.60 -4.17 -13.63
C LYS A 504 -11.87 -3.09 -14.68
N GLU A 505 -12.53 -2.01 -14.27
CA GLU A 505 -12.84 -0.82 -15.07
C GLU A 505 -11.54 -0.08 -15.46
N TRP A 506 -10.54 -0.10 -14.58
CA TRP A 506 -9.22 0.41 -14.90
C TRP A 506 -8.51 -0.48 -15.93
N TRP A 507 -8.43 -1.79 -15.72
CA TRP A 507 -7.70 -2.69 -16.60
C TRP A 507 -8.25 -2.70 -18.02
N ARG A 508 -9.57 -2.61 -18.21
CA ARG A 508 -10.17 -2.45 -19.56
C ARG A 508 -9.85 -1.10 -20.23
N THR A 509 -9.45 -0.10 -19.44
CA THR A 509 -9.19 1.28 -19.90
C THR A 509 -7.70 1.52 -20.15
N SER A 510 -6.86 0.96 -19.28
CA SER A 510 -5.41 1.12 -19.26
C SER A 510 -4.74 0.58 -20.52
N VAL A 511 -3.53 1.05 -20.79
CA VAL A 511 -2.70 0.54 -21.89
C VAL A 511 -2.14 -0.85 -21.54
N GLU A 512 -1.79 -1.06 -20.28
CA GLU A 512 -1.15 -2.26 -19.75
C GLU A 512 -2.11 -3.45 -19.63
N GLY A 513 -3.41 -3.19 -19.46
CA GLY A 513 -4.41 -4.21 -19.27
C GLY A 513 -4.39 -4.83 -17.87
N GLU A 514 -4.99 -6.01 -17.76
CA GLU A 514 -5.05 -6.78 -16.52
C GLU A 514 -3.68 -7.43 -16.20
N PRO A 515 -3.16 -7.28 -14.96
CA PRO A 515 -1.93 -7.93 -14.54
C PRO A 515 -1.97 -9.45 -14.65
N LYS A 516 -0.81 -10.05 -14.97
CA LYS A 516 -0.65 -11.51 -15.06
C LYS A 516 -0.59 -12.13 -13.67
N ARG A 517 -1.28 -13.26 -13.51
CA ARG A 517 -1.32 -14.08 -12.28
C ARG A 517 -0.17 -15.07 -12.18
#